data_AF-B8AS64-F1
#
_entry.id   AF-B8AS64-F1
#
_cell.length_a   1.000
_cell.length_b   1.000
_cell.length_c   1.000
_cell.angle_alpha   90.00
_cell.angle_beta   90.00
_cell.angle_gamma   90.00
#
_symmetry.space_group_name_H-M   'P 1'
#
loop_
_entity.id
_entity.type
_entity.pdbx_description
1 polymer ?
#
loop_
_entity_poly.entity_id
_entity_poly.type
_entity_poly.pdbx_seq_one_letter_code
_entity_poly.pdbx_strand_id
1 'polypeptide(L)'
;MRPPARSPPRLAAAAAALATSAALLLICGTWPGFGFGFGAYTASSSARRASSTGGADAPPPSFAYLISGTGGEAARVVRLLRAVYHPRNRYLLHLDAAAGAEERAELAAAVRGVRAWRERANVDVVGEGYAVDRAGPSALAAALHGAAVLLRVAADWDWFVTLSSSDYPLVTQDDLLYAFSSVPRDLNFIDHTSDLGWKEHERFEKLIVDPSLYMDRNSEILPATEPRQMPDAFKIFTGSPWVILSRNFTEHCVHGWDNLPRKLLMYFANTAYSMESYFQTVICNSSKFRNTTVNGDLRYFVWDDPPGLEPLVLDESHFDDMVNSSAAFARRFVDDSPVLKKIDKEILNRSSAVCASFSRRRGMDVDSCSKWGDVNVLQPARAGEQLRRFISEISQTRGCS
;
A
#
# COMPACT_ATOMS: atom_id res chain seq x y z
N MET A 1 43.24 24.72 48.92
CA MET A 1 42.21 25.77 48.85
C MET A 1 41.29 25.48 47.67
N ARG A 2 40.12 24.91 47.98
CA ARG A 2 38.94 24.75 47.12
C ARG A 2 37.78 25.45 47.86
N PRO A 3 36.82 26.08 47.17
CA PRO A 3 35.76 26.86 47.82
C PRO A 3 34.71 25.93 48.46
N PRO A 4 33.95 26.41 49.46
CA PRO A 4 33.04 25.56 50.22
C PRO A 4 31.69 25.35 49.53
N ALA A 5 31.15 24.16 49.76
CA ALA A 5 29.84 23.69 49.32
C ALA A 5 28.69 24.43 50.03
N ARG A 6 27.59 24.67 49.31
CA ARG A 6 26.29 25.07 49.88
C ARG A 6 25.40 23.84 50.01
N SER A 7 24.91 23.60 51.22
CA SER A 7 23.91 22.62 51.61
C SER A 7 22.47 23.04 51.24
N PRO A 8 21.53 22.10 51.06
CA PRO A 8 20.12 22.37 50.73
C PRO A 8 19.27 22.57 51.99
N PRO A 9 18.08 23.17 51.90
CA PRO A 9 17.12 23.11 52.99
C PRO A 9 16.15 21.94 52.80
N ARG A 10 16.01 21.11 53.84
CA ARG A 10 14.83 20.27 54.12
C ARG A 10 14.27 20.69 55.48
N LEU A 11 12.94 20.69 55.61
CA LEU A 11 12.08 20.28 56.74
C LEU A 11 10.73 21.03 56.59
N ALA A 12 9.67 20.32 56.21
CA ALA A 12 8.68 19.63 57.09
C ALA A 12 7.48 20.55 57.36
N ALA A 13 6.33 20.34 56.71
CA ALA A 13 5.24 19.43 57.10
C ALA A 13 4.48 19.89 58.36
N ALA A 14 3.23 20.35 58.17
CA ALA A 14 2.12 20.09 59.08
C ALA A 14 0.78 20.42 58.39
N ALA A 15 -0.14 19.46 58.46
CA ALA A 15 -1.49 19.50 57.94
C ALA A 15 -2.43 20.24 58.89
N ALA A 16 -3.48 20.86 58.35
CA ALA A 16 -4.75 21.06 59.06
C ALA A 16 -5.89 21.17 58.03
N ALA A 17 -6.80 20.20 58.09
CA ALA A 17 -8.06 20.17 57.39
C ALA A 17 -9.03 21.19 57.98
N LEU A 18 -9.89 21.80 57.15
CA LEU A 18 -11.24 22.20 57.55
C LEU A 18 -12.14 22.18 56.31
N ALA A 19 -13.18 21.36 56.41
CA ALA A 19 -14.26 21.23 55.44
C ALA A 19 -15.27 22.36 55.62
N THR A 20 -15.77 22.92 54.52
CA THR A 20 -17.12 23.51 54.46
C THR A 20 -17.69 23.33 53.05
N SER A 21 -18.72 22.51 52.97
CA SER A 21 -19.63 22.37 51.84
C SER A 21 -20.44 23.66 51.63
N ALA A 22 -20.61 24.08 50.38
CA ALA A 22 -21.79 24.84 49.97
C ALA A 22 -22.05 24.59 48.48
N ALA A 23 -23.20 24.01 48.22
CA ALA A 23 -23.73 23.73 46.89
C ALA A 23 -24.02 25.02 46.12
N LEU A 24 -23.72 25.03 44.82
CA LEU A 24 -24.34 25.96 43.88
C LEU A 24 -24.73 25.22 42.59
N LEU A 25 -25.98 24.75 42.65
CA LEU A 25 -27.02 24.76 41.61
C LEU A 25 -26.56 24.93 40.15
N LEU A 26 -26.83 23.85 39.41
CA LEU A 26 -27.12 23.80 37.98
C LEU A 26 -28.02 24.97 37.54
N ILE A 27 -27.51 25.81 36.64
CA ILE A 27 -28.35 26.64 35.76
C ILE A 27 -28.16 26.11 34.34
N CYS A 28 -29.09 25.27 33.92
CA CYS A 28 -29.30 24.93 32.52
C CYS A 28 -29.82 26.18 31.79
N GLY A 29 -28.90 26.92 31.15
CA GLY A 29 -29.23 27.92 30.15
C GLY A 29 -29.35 27.25 28.78
N THR A 30 -30.58 27.12 28.28
CA THR A 30 -30.89 26.73 26.92
C THR A 30 -30.43 27.80 25.93
N TRP A 31 -29.40 27.51 25.14
CA TRP A 31 -29.13 28.19 23.87
C TRP A 31 -29.49 27.24 22.73
N PRO A 32 -30.32 27.66 21.76
CA PRO A 32 -30.71 26.81 20.64
C PRO A 32 -29.61 26.83 19.58
N GLY A 33 -29.17 25.64 19.18
CA GLY A 33 -28.35 25.44 17.99
C GLY A 33 -26.94 24.96 18.29
N PHE A 34 -26.80 23.69 18.66
CA PHE A 34 -25.74 22.77 18.21
C PHE A 34 -26.08 21.41 18.82
N GLY A 35 -26.76 20.56 18.03
CA GLY A 35 -27.09 19.21 18.46
C GLY A 35 -25.85 18.34 18.54
N PHE A 36 -25.26 18.21 19.73
CA PHE A 36 -24.39 17.09 20.04
C PHE A 36 -25.25 15.86 20.31
N GLY A 37 -25.59 15.15 19.25
CA GLY A 37 -26.07 13.79 19.36
C GLY A 37 -24.94 12.89 19.84
N PHE A 38 -24.92 12.56 21.14
CA PHE A 38 -24.25 11.36 21.62
C PHE A 38 -25.03 10.15 21.08
N GLY A 39 -24.79 9.82 19.81
CA GLY A 39 -25.17 8.54 19.24
C GLY A 39 -24.31 7.48 19.89
N ALA A 40 -24.91 6.67 20.76
CA ALA A 40 -24.31 5.41 21.17
C ALA A 40 -23.98 4.63 19.88
N TYR A 41 -22.69 4.45 19.61
CA TYR A 41 -22.22 3.58 18.54
C TYR A 41 -22.59 2.15 18.93
N THR A 42 -23.81 1.73 18.63
CA THR A 42 -24.09 0.32 18.45
C THR A 42 -23.25 -0.09 17.26
N ALA A 43 -22.11 -0.73 17.54
CA ALA A 43 -21.34 -1.44 16.53
C ALA A 43 -22.29 -2.43 15.87
N SER A 44 -22.88 -2.02 14.74
CA SER A 44 -23.49 -2.93 13.80
C SER A 44 -22.32 -3.78 13.31
N SER A 45 -22.18 -4.94 13.94
CA SER A 45 -21.32 -6.00 13.46
C SER A 45 -21.70 -6.23 12.01
N SER A 46 -20.87 -5.75 11.08
CA SER A 46 -20.88 -6.25 9.71
C SER A 46 -20.64 -7.75 9.84
N ALA A 47 -21.73 -8.48 9.79
CA ALA A 47 -21.76 -9.91 9.94
C ALA A 47 -20.73 -10.51 8.99
N ARG A 48 -19.85 -11.31 9.59
CA ARG A 48 -18.95 -12.27 8.96
C ARG A 48 -19.37 -12.59 7.52
N ARG A 49 -18.70 -11.99 6.54
CA ARG A 49 -18.48 -12.71 5.29
C ARG A 49 -17.48 -13.81 5.67
N ALA A 50 -18.02 -14.98 5.99
CA ALA A 50 -17.25 -16.20 6.05
C ALA A 50 -16.41 -16.29 4.76
N SER A 51 -15.20 -16.81 4.88
CA SER A 51 -14.29 -17.11 3.78
C SER A 51 -14.99 -17.99 2.73
N SER A 52 -15.74 -17.37 1.82
CA SER A 52 -16.24 -18.06 0.65
C SER A 52 -15.11 -18.00 -0.37
N THR A 53 -14.48 -19.15 -0.62
CA THR A 53 -14.08 -19.46 -1.99
C THR A 53 -15.27 -19.10 -2.86
N GLY A 54 -15.10 -18.14 -3.77
CA GLY A 54 -16.20 -17.75 -4.65
C GLY A 54 -16.67 -19.01 -5.36
N GLY A 55 -17.92 -19.41 -5.14
CA GLY A 55 -18.57 -20.43 -5.98
C GLY A 55 -18.55 -19.94 -7.43
N ALA A 56 -18.90 -20.83 -8.37
CA ALA A 56 -18.95 -20.48 -9.80
C ALA A 56 -19.82 -19.23 -10.12
N ASP A 57 -20.71 -18.82 -9.21
CA ASP A 57 -21.59 -17.65 -9.31
C ASP A 57 -21.07 -16.38 -8.62
N ALA A 58 -19.91 -16.41 -7.96
CA ALA A 58 -19.34 -15.21 -7.34
C ALA A 58 -18.76 -14.29 -8.43
N PRO A 59 -19.00 -12.97 -8.36
CA PRO A 59 -18.45 -12.06 -9.36
C PRO A 59 -16.92 -12.07 -9.30
N PRO A 60 -16.23 -11.74 -10.42
CA PRO A 60 -14.79 -11.66 -10.44
C PRO A 60 -14.21 -10.74 -9.36
N PRO A 61 -12.93 -10.88 -9.00
CA PRO A 61 -12.26 -9.96 -8.10
C PRO A 61 -12.39 -8.49 -8.43
N SER A 62 -12.00 -7.69 -7.46
CA SER A 62 -11.58 -6.31 -7.70
C SER A 62 -10.37 -5.96 -6.84
N PHE A 63 -9.48 -5.16 -7.42
CA PHE A 63 -8.27 -4.68 -6.80
C PHE A 63 -8.37 -3.20 -6.48
N ALA A 64 -7.74 -2.78 -5.39
CA ALA A 64 -7.51 -1.40 -5.02
C ALA A 64 -6.02 -1.08 -5.17
N TYR A 65 -5.68 -0.30 -6.19
CA TYR A 65 -4.31 0.11 -6.48
C TYR A 65 -3.99 1.45 -5.83
N LEU A 66 -2.94 1.49 -5.01
CA LEU A 66 -2.23 2.72 -4.70
C LEU A 66 -1.10 2.88 -5.72
N ILE A 67 -1.18 3.89 -6.57
CA ILE A 67 -0.12 4.23 -7.55
C ILE A 67 0.57 5.50 -7.08
N SER A 68 1.84 5.37 -6.67
CA SER A 68 2.64 6.48 -6.13
C SER A 68 3.69 6.96 -7.13
N GLY A 69 3.94 8.27 -7.17
CA GLY A 69 5.06 8.88 -7.89
C GLY A 69 5.68 10.01 -7.07
N THR A 70 6.80 10.53 -7.58
CA THR A 70 7.47 11.73 -7.06
C THR A 70 7.41 12.88 -8.07
N GLY A 71 8.11 13.99 -7.81
CA GLY A 71 8.13 15.15 -8.69
C GLY A 71 8.58 14.82 -10.11
N GLY A 72 7.84 15.32 -11.10
CA GLY A 72 8.07 15.06 -12.53
C GLY A 72 7.56 13.70 -13.03
N GLU A 73 6.88 12.91 -12.20
CA GLU A 73 6.43 11.56 -12.56
C GLU A 73 4.92 11.46 -12.85
N ALA A 74 4.17 12.56 -12.86
CA ALA A 74 2.73 12.55 -13.14
C ALA A 74 2.37 11.81 -14.44
N ALA A 75 3.13 12.04 -15.52
CA ALA A 75 2.92 11.37 -16.80
C ALA A 75 3.11 9.84 -16.71
N ARG A 76 4.09 9.39 -15.94
CA ARG A 76 4.38 7.97 -15.70
C ARG A 76 3.28 7.32 -14.87
N VAL A 77 2.79 8.01 -13.84
CA VAL A 77 1.62 7.56 -13.05
C VAL A 77 0.39 7.39 -13.95
N VAL A 78 0.12 8.35 -14.84
CA VAL A 78 -0.98 8.25 -15.80
C VAL A 78 -0.77 7.11 -16.80
N ARG A 79 0.46 6.90 -17.28
CA ARG A 79 0.79 5.78 -18.17
C ARG A 79 0.54 4.43 -17.49
N LEU A 80 1.02 4.27 -16.27
CA LEU A 80 0.81 3.05 -15.49
C LEU A 80 -0.68 2.83 -15.22
N LEU A 81 -1.41 3.86 -14.76
CA LEU A 81 -2.85 3.78 -14.56
C LEU A 81 -3.54 3.28 -15.82
N ARG A 82 -3.21 3.84 -16.99
CA ARG A 82 -3.76 3.37 -18.26
C ARG A 82 -3.51 1.88 -18.46
N ALA A 83 -2.30 1.39 -18.21
CA ALA A 83 -1.92 -0.01 -18.38
C ALA A 83 -2.66 -0.97 -17.43
N VAL A 84 -2.88 -0.55 -16.18
CA VAL A 84 -3.57 -1.36 -15.16
C VAL A 84 -5.07 -1.04 -15.02
N TYR A 85 -5.65 -0.20 -15.87
CA TYR A 85 -7.06 0.21 -15.73
C TYR A 85 -8.04 -0.90 -16.08
N HIS A 86 -9.01 -1.12 -15.19
CA HIS A 86 -10.17 -1.98 -15.37
C HIS A 86 -11.36 -1.38 -14.60
N PRO A 87 -12.58 -1.38 -15.15
CA PRO A 87 -13.75 -0.74 -14.53
C PRO A 87 -14.19 -1.35 -13.20
N ARG A 88 -13.74 -2.57 -12.85
CA ARG A 88 -14.01 -3.21 -11.54
C ARG A 88 -13.09 -2.71 -10.43
N ASN A 89 -11.91 -2.24 -10.78
CA ASN A 89 -10.87 -1.93 -9.82
C ASN A 89 -11.02 -0.50 -9.31
N ARG A 90 -10.36 -0.20 -8.20
CA ARG A 90 -10.24 1.12 -7.59
C ARG A 90 -8.79 1.59 -7.69
N TYR A 91 -8.62 2.89 -7.92
CA TYR A 91 -7.31 3.50 -8.10
C TYR A 91 -7.21 4.74 -7.23
N LEU A 92 -6.15 4.83 -6.44
CA LEU A 92 -5.76 6.04 -5.75
C LEU A 92 -4.37 6.45 -6.23
N LEU A 93 -4.28 7.64 -6.79
CA LEU A 93 -3.02 8.20 -7.27
C LEU A 93 -2.45 9.17 -6.22
N HIS A 94 -1.16 9.08 -5.97
CA HIS A 94 -0.46 9.93 -5.01
C HIS A 94 0.85 10.43 -5.61
N LEU A 95 1.11 11.73 -5.50
CA LEU A 95 2.42 12.33 -5.72
C LEU A 95 2.91 12.96 -4.42
N ASP A 96 4.15 12.65 -4.04
CA ASP A 96 4.76 13.15 -2.80
C ASP A 96 5.05 14.67 -2.83
N ALA A 97 5.72 15.16 -1.79
CA ALA A 97 6.06 16.59 -1.65
C ALA A 97 7.06 17.11 -2.69
N ALA A 98 7.79 16.25 -3.42
CA ALA A 98 8.65 16.72 -4.51
C ALA A 98 7.85 17.16 -5.75
N ALA A 99 6.60 16.67 -5.91
CA ALA A 99 5.69 17.19 -6.92
C ALA A 99 5.13 18.57 -6.50
N GLY A 100 5.08 19.50 -7.43
CA GLY A 100 4.47 20.81 -7.19
C GLY A 100 2.95 20.72 -7.05
N ALA A 101 2.33 21.75 -6.45
CA ALA A 101 0.87 21.86 -6.42
C ALA A 101 0.26 21.89 -7.84
N GLU A 102 0.96 22.52 -8.79
CA GLU A 102 0.59 22.55 -10.20
C GLU A 102 0.60 21.14 -10.82
N GLU A 103 1.69 20.38 -10.65
CA GLU A 103 1.79 19.00 -11.14
C GLU A 103 0.69 18.09 -10.56
N ARG A 104 0.38 18.21 -9.26
CA ARG A 104 -0.74 17.49 -8.64
C ARG A 104 -2.09 17.90 -9.25
N ALA A 105 -2.29 19.19 -9.50
CA ALA A 105 -3.50 19.70 -10.14
C ALA A 105 -3.63 19.21 -11.60
N GLU A 106 -2.52 19.14 -12.33
CA GLU A 106 -2.44 18.58 -13.68
C GLU A 106 -2.76 17.09 -13.69
N LEU A 107 -2.22 16.30 -12.75
CA LEU A 107 -2.58 14.88 -12.60
C LEU A 107 -4.09 14.73 -12.37
N ALA A 108 -4.66 15.52 -11.47
CA ALA A 108 -6.09 15.51 -11.20
C ALA A 108 -6.92 15.95 -12.43
N ALA A 109 -6.45 16.93 -13.20
CA ALA A 109 -7.09 17.36 -14.44
C ALA A 109 -7.01 16.28 -15.53
N ALA A 110 -5.87 15.61 -15.67
CA ALA A 110 -5.68 14.50 -16.60
C ALA A 110 -6.62 13.34 -16.29
N VAL A 111 -6.81 13.00 -15.00
CA VAL A 111 -7.77 11.99 -14.58
C VAL A 111 -9.20 12.40 -14.94
N ARG A 112 -9.59 13.64 -14.63
CA ARG A 112 -10.92 14.16 -14.97
C ARG A 112 -11.16 14.26 -16.47
N GLY A 113 -10.11 14.43 -17.27
CA GLY A 113 -10.17 14.55 -18.73
C GLY A 113 -10.60 13.25 -19.43
N VAL A 114 -10.28 12.08 -18.86
CA VAL A 114 -10.62 10.79 -19.45
C VAL A 114 -12.06 10.39 -19.10
N ARG A 115 -12.92 10.38 -20.12
CA ARG A 115 -14.36 10.06 -20.00
C ARG A 115 -14.61 8.73 -19.28
N ALA A 116 -13.88 7.68 -19.65
CA ALA A 116 -14.00 6.34 -19.08
C ALA A 116 -13.81 6.31 -17.54
N TRP A 117 -12.82 7.04 -17.03
CA TRP A 117 -12.52 7.09 -15.60
C TRP A 117 -13.56 7.90 -14.85
N ARG A 118 -14.04 8.99 -15.46
CA ARG A 118 -15.09 9.85 -14.92
C ARG A 118 -16.43 9.13 -14.80
N GLU A 119 -16.84 8.41 -15.84
CA GLU A 119 -18.12 7.67 -15.85
C GLU A 119 -18.13 6.50 -14.86
N ARG A 120 -16.97 5.86 -14.63
CA ARG A 120 -16.84 4.78 -13.64
C ARG A 120 -16.62 5.27 -12.21
N ALA A 121 -16.16 6.53 -12.04
CA ALA A 121 -15.88 7.13 -10.75
C ALA A 121 -15.04 6.22 -9.85
N ASN A 122 -13.97 5.64 -10.41
CA ASN A 122 -13.13 4.64 -9.76
C ASN A 122 -11.64 5.02 -9.71
N VAL A 123 -11.30 6.25 -10.06
CA VAL A 123 -9.95 6.82 -10.00
C VAL A 123 -9.99 8.10 -9.17
N ASP A 124 -9.31 8.08 -8.03
CA ASP A 124 -9.15 9.20 -7.10
C ASP A 124 -7.70 9.68 -7.07
N VAL A 125 -7.49 10.96 -6.74
CA VAL A 125 -6.15 11.57 -6.61
C VAL A 125 -6.05 12.20 -5.23
N VAL A 126 -4.98 11.90 -4.49
CA VAL A 126 -4.67 12.58 -3.24
C VAL A 126 -4.29 14.03 -3.56
N GLY A 127 -5.06 14.99 -3.03
CA GLY A 127 -4.87 16.41 -3.35
C GLY A 127 -3.65 17.04 -2.69
N GLU A 128 -3.42 16.72 -1.41
CA GLU A 128 -2.28 17.21 -0.64
C GLU A 128 -1.07 16.29 -0.82
N GLY A 129 0.09 16.88 -1.11
CA GLY A 129 1.36 16.17 -1.08
C GLY A 129 1.92 16.16 0.34
N TYR A 130 2.64 15.11 0.68
CA TYR A 130 3.43 15.04 1.90
C TYR A 130 4.77 14.38 1.61
N ALA A 131 5.76 14.69 2.45
CA ALA A 131 7.12 14.23 2.26
C ALA A 131 7.21 12.72 2.40
N VAL A 132 7.96 12.09 1.50
CA VAL A 132 8.22 10.66 1.50
C VAL A 132 9.68 10.41 1.18
N ASP A 133 10.33 9.60 2.01
CA ASP A 133 11.58 8.92 1.69
C ASP A 133 11.34 7.41 1.66
N ARG A 134 11.77 6.76 0.58
CA ARG A 134 11.62 5.32 0.39
C ARG A 134 12.45 4.52 1.39
N ALA A 135 13.60 5.04 1.81
CA ALA A 135 14.43 4.39 2.81
C ALA A 135 13.85 4.52 4.23
N GLY A 136 12.86 5.40 4.41
CA GLY A 136 12.28 5.72 5.71
C GLY A 136 10.87 5.18 5.95
N PRO A 137 10.40 5.24 7.21
CA PRO A 137 9.02 4.97 7.62
C PRO A 137 7.97 5.92 7.02
N SER A 138 8.33 7.08 6.48
CA SER A 138 7.39 7.95 5.74
C SER A 138 6.77 7.23 4.53
N ALA A 139 7.51 6.35 3.84
CA ALA A 139 6.95 5.49 2.80
C ALA A 139 5.91 4.50 3.34
N LEU A 140 6.12 3.96 4.55
CA LEU A 140 5.14 3.12 5.23
C LEU A 140 3.90 3.92 5.62
N ALA A 141 4.07 5.13 6.15
CA ALA A 141 2.97 6.02 6.47
C ALA A 141 2.15 6.36 5.20
N ALA A 142 2.81 6.60 4.07
CA ALA A 142 2.17 6.84 2.78
C ALA A 142 1.31 5.65 2.32
N ALA A 143 1.85 4.43 2.43
CA ALA A 143 1.13 3.21 2.06
C ALA A 143 -0.11 2.98 2.96
N LEU A 144 0.03 3.17 4.28
CA LEU A 144 -1.07 3.05 5.24
C LEU A 144 -2.13 4.14 5.04
N HIS A 145 -1.73 5.36 4.70
CA HIS A 145 -2.66 6.44 4.35
C HIS A 145 -3.45 6.09 3.08
N GLY A 146 -2.78 5.65 2.02
CA GLY A 146 -3.45 5.22 0.79
C GLY A 146 -4.44 4.08 1.01
N ALA A 147 -4.05 3.08 1.82
CA ALA A 147 -4.94 2.01 2.26
C ALA A 147 -6.16 2.54 3.03
N ALA A 148 -5.97 3.45 3.97
CA ALA A 148 -7.06 4.06 4.75
C ALA A 148 -8.04 4.85 3.88
N VAL A 149 -7.53 5.59 2.89
CA VAL A 149 -8.37 6.31 1.92
C VAL A 149 -9.18 5.31 1.08
N LEU A 150 -8.55 4.28 0.52
CA LEU A 150 -9.23 3.26 -0.29
C LEU A 150 -10.28 2.46 0.50
N LEU A 151 -10.06 2.20 1.78
CA LEU A 151 -11.07 1.61 2.68
C LEU A 151 -12.26 2.55 2.91
N ARG A 152 -12.01 3.86 2.95
CA ARG A 152 -13.04 4.89 3.17
C ARG A 152 -13.89 5.16 1.92
N VAL A 153 -13.28 5.23 0.74
CA VAL A 153 -13.97 5.66 -0.50
C VAL A 153 -14.65 4.52 -1.25
N ALA A 154 -14.27 3.26 -0.98
CA ALA A 154 -14.83 2.10 -1.66
C ALA A 154 -15.04 0.91 -0.72
N ALA A 155 -16.22 0.31 -0.76
CA ALA A 155 -16.63 -0.76 0.16
C ALA A 155 -16.32 -2.19 -0.36
N ASP A 156 -15.99 -2.35 -1.64
CA ASP A 156 -16.21 -3.60 -2.38
C ASP A 156 -14.98 -4.21 -3.06
N TRP A 157 -13.77 -3.73 -2.75
CA TRP A 157 -12.52 -4.31 -3.25
C TRP A 157 -11.97 -5.44 -2.39
N ASP A 158 -11.25 -6.38 -3.00
CA ASP A 158 -10.78 -7.62 -2.37
C ASP A 158 -9.30 -7.57 -1.98
N TRP A 159 -8.44 -6.98 -2.82
CA TRP A 159 -7.00 -6.86 -2.56
C TRP A 159 -6.47 -5.44 -2.76
N PHE A 160 -5.62 -5.02 -1.84
CA PHE A 160 -4.85 -3.79 -1.90
C PHE A 160 -3.48 -4.06 -2.55
N VAL A 161 -3.12 -3.29 -3.57
CA VAL A 161 -1.87 -3.44 -4.32
C VAL A 161 -1.11 -2.12 -4.30
N THR A 162 0.17 -2.16 -3.91
CA THR A 162 1.06 -1.00 -3.99
C THR A 162 1.85 -1.02 -5.30
N LEU A 163 1.83 0.09 -6.03
CA LEU A 163 2.65 0.30 -7.23
C LEU A 163 3.28 1.69 -7.17
N SER A 164 4.45 1.80 -7.79
CA SER A 164 5.12 3.07 -8.07
C SER A 164 5.11 3.38 -9.57
N SER A 165 5.43 4.62 -9.94
CA SER A 165 5.70 5.07 -11.32
C SER A 165 6.74 4.23 -12.08
N SER A 166 7.47 3.37 -11.37
CA SER A 166 8.55 2.51 -11.86
C SER A 166 8.13 1.06 -12.08
N ASP A 167 6.90 0.70 -11.75
CA ASP A 167 6.33 -0.63 -11.97
C ASP A 167 5.54 -0.67 -13.29
N TYR A 168 5.41 -1.85 -13.89
CA TYR A 168 4.56 -2.07 -15.06
C TYR A 168 3.95 -3.48 -15.06
N PRO A 169 2.70 -3.68 -15.52
CA PRO A 169 2.10 -5.01 -15.55
C PRO A 169 2.71 -5.89 -16.64
N LEU A 170 2.86 -7.18 -16.33
CA LEU A 170 3.26 -8.26 -17.24
C LEU A 170 2.08 -9.16 -17.65
N VAL A 171 0.86 -8.81 -17.25
CA VAL A 171 -0.38 -9.48 -17.64
C VAL A 171 -1.47 -8.44 -17.86
N THR A 172 -2.50 -8.79 -18.65
CA THR A 172 -3.67 -7.91 -18.76
C THR A 172 -4.46 -7.90 -17.44
N GLN A 173 -5.33 -6.91 -17.26
CA GLN A 173 -6.20 -6.89 -16.07
C GLN A 173 -7.19 -8.05 -16.07
N ASP A 174 -7.65 -8.52 -17.23
CA ASP A 174 -8.51 -9.70 -17.32
C ASP A 174 -7.77 -10.97 -16.92
N ASP A 175 -6.50 -11.11 -17.33
CA ASP A 175 -5.63 -12.21 -16.90
C ASP A 175 -5.46 -12.23 -15.38
N LEU A 176 -5.19 -11.06 -14.79
CA LEU A 176 -5.01 -10.92 -13.35
C LEU A 176 -6.29 -11.25 -12.58
N LEU A 177 -7.42 -10.67 -12.99
CA LEU A 177 -8.74 -10.94 -12.42
C LEU A 177 -9.12 -12.42 -12.56
N TYR A 178 -8.82 -13.03 -13.70
CA TYR A 178 -9.06 -14.44 -13.95
C TYR A 178 -8.24 -15.33 -13.02
N ALA A 179 -6.93 -15.09 -12.92
CA ALA A 179 -6.06 -15.86 -12.04
C ALA A 179 -6.51 -15.76 -10.57
N PHE A 180 -6.80 -14.54 -10.11
CA PHE A 180 -7.26 -14.28 -8.73
C PHE A 180 -8.69 -14.73 -8.45
N SER A 181 -9.49 -15.05 -9.48
CA SER A 181 -10.83 -15.64 -9.27
C SER A 181 -10.75 -17.00 -8.57
N SER A 182 -9.63 -17.71 -8.70
CA SER A 182 -9.38 -18.99 -8.02
C SER A 182 -8.70 -18.87 -6.65
N VAL A 183 -8.35 -17.65 -6.24
CA VAL A 183 -7.60 -17.39 -5.01
C VAL A 183 -8.58 -17.08 -3.87
N PRO A 184 -8.46 -17.74 -2.70
CA PRO A 184 -9.23 -17.35 -1.52
C PRO A 184 -8.95 -15.88 -1.13
N ARG A 185 -10.01 -15.10 -0.90
CA ARG A 185 -9.96 -13.63 -0.74
C ARG A 185 -9.25 -13.15 0.52
N ASP A 186 -8.94 -14.06 1.43
CA ASP A 186 -8.19 -13.82 2.65
C ASP A 186 -6.67 -14.04 2.49
N LEU A 187 -6.20 -14.57 1.35
CA LEU A 187 -4.77 -14.74 1.10
C LEU A 187 -4.06 -13.42 0.79
N ASN A 188 -2.83 -13.32 1.28
CA ASN A 188 -1.92 -12.19 1.15
C ASN A 188 -0.65 -12.65 0.45
N PHE A 189 -0.29 -12.01 -0.66
CA PHE A 189 0.98 -12.25 -1.35
C PHE A 189 2.00 -11.27 -0.79
N ILE A 190 2.82 -11.80 0.10
CA ILE A 190 3.82 -11.06 0.85
C ILE A 190 5.06 -11.92 0.97
N ASP A 191 6.13 -11.50 0.29
CA ASP A 191 7.44 -12.10 0.48
C ASP A 191 7.93 -11.82 1.90
N HIS A 192 8.36 -12.88 2.59
CA HIS A 192 8.80 -12.81 3.97
C HIS A 192 9.78 -13.92 4.34
N THR A 193 10.70 -13.57 5.23
CA THR A 193 11.60 -14.47 5.93
C THR A 193 11.85 -13.94 7.34
N SER A 194 12.11 -14.86 8.26
CA SER A 194 12.61 -14.52 9.58
C SER A 194 14.13 -14.66 9.73
N ASP A 195 14.81 -15.13 8.69
CA ASP A 195 16.26 -15.11 8.62
C ASP A 195 16.73 -13.71 8.20
N LEU A 196 17.12 -12.91 9.18
CA LEU A 196 17.47 -11.50 8.98
C LEU A 196 18.89 -11.32 8.42
N GLY A 197 19.79 -12.28 8.68
CA GLY A 197 21.21 -12.18 8.33
C GLY A 197 21.82 -10.83 8.75
N TRP A 198 22.53 -10.19 7.82
CA TRP A 198 23.16 -8.88 8.05
C TRP A 198 22.16 -7.75 8.38
N LYS A 199 20.88 -7.90 7.99
CA LYS A 199 19.85 -6.88 8.25
C LYS A 199 19.55 -6.73 9.74
N GLU A 200 19.79 -7.76 10.55
CA GLU A 200 19.66 -7.69 12.01
C GLU A 200 20.45 -6.50 12.57
N HIS A 201 21.77 -6.52 12.34
CA HIS A 201 22.67 -5.49 12.81
C HIS A 201 22.49 -4.16 12.05
N GLU A 202 22.39 -4.21 10.72
CA GLU A 202 22.42 -2.99 9.90
C GLU A 202 21.09 -2.22 9.88
N ARG A 203 19.95 -2.86 10.12
CA ARG A 203 18.63 -2.23 9.99
C ARG A 203 17.82 -2.23 11.26
N PHE A 204 17.87 -3.29 12.06
CA PHE A 204 16.97 -3.43 13.23
C PHE A 204 17.61 -2.99 14.54
N GLU A 205 18.93 -3.19 14.70
CA GLU A 205 19.69 -2.67 15.83
C GLU A 205 20.09 -1.20 15.66
N LYS A 206 20.24 -0.71 14.42
CA LYS A 206 20.49 0.71 14.14
C LYS A 206 19.20 1.52 14.09
N LEU A 207 19.23 2.71 14.67
CA LEU A 207 18.11 3.65 14.64
C LEU A 207 18.31 4.68 13.52
N ILE A 208 17.21 5.08 12.91
CA ILE A 208 17.18 6.21 11.97
C ILE A 208 16.17 7.26 12.42
N VAL A 209 16.37 8.48 11.96
CA VAL A 209 15.38 9.55 11.97
C VAL A 209 15.00 9.79 10.51
N ASP A 210 13.69 9.79 10.22
CA ASP A 210 13.17 10.14 8.91
C ASP A 210 12.59 11.56 8.98
N PRO A 211 13.29 12.57 8.43
CA PRO A 211 12.78 13.94 8.45
C PRO A 211 11.48 14.11 7.66
N SER A 212 11.20 13.24 6.69
CA SER A 212 9.98 13.27 5.89
C SER A 212 8.72 12.96 6.70
N LEU A 213 8.86 12.49 7.96
CA LEU A 213 7.72 12.36 8.89
C LEU A 213 7.24 13.70 9.48
N TYR A 214 8.08 14.74 9.48
CA TYR A 214 7.77 16.02 10.13
C TYR A 214 8.16 17.28 9.33
N MET A 215 8.82 17.11 8.19
CA MET A 215 9.12 18.18 7.23
C MET A 215 8.15 18.15 6.05
N ASP A 216 8.03 19.28 5.36
CA ASP A 216 7.19 19.48 4.17
C ASP A 216 7.90 19.17 2.85
N ARG A 217 9.13 18.65 2.91
CA ARG A 217 9.95 18.27 1.75
C ARG A 217 10.54 16.87 1.93
N ASN A 218 10.66 16.12 0.84
CA ASN A 218 11.38 14.87 0.83
C ASN A 218 12.81 15.10 1.33
N SER A 219 13.27 14.26 2.25
CA SER A 219 14.59 14.35 2.85
C SER A 219 15.10 12.95 3.16
N GLU A 220 16.39 12.73 2.90
CA GLU A 220 17.04 11.45 3.21
C GLU A 220 16.99 11.15 4.71
N ILE A 221 16.82 9.87 5.04
CA ILE A 221 16.96 9.40 6.42
C ILE A 221 18.33 9.74 7.01
N LEU A 222 18.32 10.07 8.30
CA LEU A 222 19.52 10.37 9.07
C LEU A 222 19.81 9.21 10.02
N PRO A 223 21.03 8.65 10.01
CA PRO A 223 21.40 7.63 10.99
C PRO A 223 21.48 8.24 12.39
N ALA A 224 20.98 7.52 13.39
CA ALA A 224 21.22 7.85 14.78
C ALA A 224 22.46 7.09 15.30
N THR A 225 23.15 7.69 16.26
CA THR A 225 24.41 7.15 16.80
C THR A 225 24.20 5.95 17.71
N GLU A 226 23.13 5.97 18.49
CA GLU A 226 22.86 4.95 19.51
C GLU A 226 22.08 3.77 18.90
N PRO A 227 22.56 2.52 19.06
CA PRO A 227 21.79 1.35 18.68
C PRO A 227 20.68 1.04 19.70
N ARG A 228 19.78 0.13 19.33
CA ARG A 228 18.80 -0.50 20.23
C ARG A 228 18.97 -2.01 20.22
N GLN A 229 18.42 -2.65 21.25
CA GLN A 229 18.30 -4.11 21.30
C GLN A 229 17.16 -4.60 20.40
N MET A 230 17.30 -5.83 19.92
CA MET A 230 16.21 -6.54 19.23
C MET A 230 15.01 -6.74 20.16
N PRO A 231 13.77 -6.65 19.64
CA PRO A 231 12.57 -6.80 20.44
C PRO A 231 12.39 -8.26 20.89
N ASP A 232 11.96 -8.45 22.13
CA ASP A 232 11.58 -9.75 22.70
C ASP A 232 10.05 -9.99 22.63
N ALA A 233 9.27 -8.92 22.46
CA ALA A 233 7.81 -8.97 22.45
C ALA A 233 7.18 -9.50 21.14
N PHE A 234 7.96 -9.56 20.06
CA PHE A 234 7.53 -10.06 18.75
C PHE A 234 8.75 -10.47 17.91
N LYS A 235 8.54 -11.36 16.94
CA LYS A 235 9.59 -11.79 16.02
C LYS A 235 9.60 -10.91 14.78
N ILE A 236 10.73 -10.35 14.38
CA ILE A 236 10.83 -9.54 13.16
C ILE A 236 10.85 -10.44 11.94
N PHE A 237 10.13 -10.02 10.89
CA PHE A 237 10.18 -10.60 9.56
C PHE A 237 10.51 -9.50 8.55
N THR A 238 11.27 -9.85 7.52
CA THR A 238 11.65 -8.98 6.41
C THR A 238 11.34 -9.64 5.07
N GLY A 239 11.21 -8.89 3.99
CA GLY A 239 11.04 -9.42 2.64
C GLY A 239 10.86 -8.31 1.61
N SER A 240 10.19 -8.62 0.50
CA SER A 240 9.87 -7.62 -0.51
C SER A 240 8.97 -6.52 0.08
N PRO A 241 9.30 -5.24 -0.14
CA PRO A 241 8.47 -4.14 0.34
C PRO A 241 7.17 -4.00 -0.46
N TRP A 242 7.03 -4.72 -1.58
CA TRP A 242 5.86 -4.63 -2.43
C TRP A 242 4.90 -5.77 -2.12
N VAL A 243 3.61 -5.45 -1.99
CA VAL A 243 2.65 -6.38 -1.40
C VAL A 243 1.35 -6.43 -2.21
N ILE A 244 0.62 -7.54 -2.08
CA ILE A 244 -0.78 -7.67 -2.47
C ILE A 244 -1.52 -8.20 -1.24
N LEU A 245 -2.22 -7.31 -0.54
CA LEU A 245 -2.82 -7.60 0.77
C LEU A 245 -4.32 -7.79 0.63
N SER A 246 -4.88 -8.79 1.30
CA SER A 246 -6.32 -8.96 1.37
C SER A 246 -6.95 -7.80 2.14
N ARG A 247 -8.15 -7.38 1.75
CA ARG A 247 -8.86 -6.27 2.39
C ARG A 247 -8.96 -6.43 3.90
N ASN A 248 -9.26 -7.64 4.39
CA ASN A 248 -9.40 -7.91 5.82
C ASN A 248 -8.09 -7.69 6.61
N PHE A 249 -6.93 -7.93 6.01
CA PHE A 249 -5.62 -7.70 6.61
C PHE A 249 -5.25 -6.21 6.50
N THR A 250 -5.56 -5.56 5.38
CA THR A 250 -5.44 -4.11 5.24
C THR A 250 -6.26 -3.37 6.29
N GLU A 251 -7.50 -3.77 6.54
CA GLU A 251 -8.37 -3.24 7.61
C GLU A 251 -7.72 -3.44 8.99
N HIS A 252 -7.10 -4.60 9.24
CA HIS A 252 -6.40 -4.84 10.50
C HIS A 252 -5.20 -3.90 10.67
N CYS A 253 -4.39 -3.69 9.64
CA CYS A 253 -3.25 -2.77 9.67
C CYS A 253 -3.66 -1.31 9.89
N VAL A 254 -4.77 -0.88 9.27
CA VAL A 254 -5.26 0.52 9.35
C VAL A 254 -6.00 0.78 10.66
N HIS A 255 -6.95 -0.08 11.03
CA HIS A 255 -7.80 0.16 12.19
C HIS A 255 -7.18 -0.33 13.50
N GLY A 256 -6.30 -1.33 13.46
CA GLY A 256 -5.65 -1.90 14.63
C GLY A 256 -6.66 -2.28 15.72
N TRP A 257 -7.54 -3.24 15.46
CA TRP A 257 -8.53 -3.64 16.48
C TRP A 257 -7.87 -4.23 17.75
N ASP A 258 -6.64 -4.72 17.62
CA ASP A 258 -5.73 -5.00 18.73
C ASP A 258 -4.54 -4.01 18.72
N ASN A 259 -3.63 -4.17 19.68
CA ASN A 259 -2.49 -3.27 19.83
C ASN A 259 -1.28 -3.63 18.95
N LEU A 260 -1.31 -4.74 18.20
CA LEU A 260 -0.12 -5.23 17.49
C LEU A 260 0.28 -4.27 16.35
N PRO A 261 -0.59 -3.88 15.40
CA PRO A 261 -0.24 -2.92 14.34
C PRO A 261 0.26 -1.59 14.88
N ARG A 262 -0.36 -1.05 15.95
CA ARG A 262 0.08 0.24 16.54
C ARG A 262 1.46 0.14 17.18
N LYS A 263 1.71 -0.92 17.95
CA LYS A 263 3.03 -1.16 18.57
C LYS A 263 4.11 -1.29 17.50
N LEU A 264 3.84 -2.07 16.45
CA LEU A 264 4.78 -2.26 15.35
C LEU A 264 4.99 -0.96 14.57
N LEU A 265 3.95 -0.17 14.32
CA LEU A 265 4.09 1.13 13.65
C LEU A 265 5.01 2.07 14.43
N MET A 266 4.87 2.13 15.76
CA MET A 266 5.77 2.90 16.62
C MET A 266 7.21 2.36 16.58
N TYR A 267 7.40 1.03 16.57
CA TYR A 267 8.72 0.42 16.49
C TYR A 267 9.44 0.70 15.15
N PHE A 268 8.68 0.61 14.05
CA PHE A 268 9.19 0.83 12.70
C PHE A 268 9.39 2.32 12.36
N ALA A 269 8.84 3.26 13.15
CA ALA A 269 9.05 4.70 12.98
C ALA A 269 10.53 5.16 13.08
N ASN A 270 11.43 4.29 13.55
CA ASN A 270 12.88 4.55 13.59
C ASN A 270 13.70 3.42 12.94
N THR A 271 13.11 2.71 11.97
CA THR A 271 13.76 1.58 11.28
C THR A 271 13.90 1.88 9.79
N ALA A 272 15.09 1.67 9.24
CA ALA A 272 15.32 1.81 7.80
C ALA A 272 14.53 0.75 7.01
N TYR A 273 14.07 1.12 5.82
CA TYR A 273 13.32 0.26 4.90
C TYR A 273 12.09 -0.39 5.54
N SER A 274 11.34 0.37 6.35
CA SER A 274 10.20 -0.14 7.12
C SER A 274 9.11 -0.84 6.29
N MET A 275 8.95 -0.48 5.02
CA MET A 275 8.06 -1.18 4.07
C MET A 275 8.45 -2.64 3.84
N GLU A 276 9.73 -2.99 3.96
CA GLU A 276 10.26 -4.35 3.82
C GLU A 276 10.00 -5.22 5.06
N SER A 277 9.40 -4.70 6.13
CA SER A 277 9.31 -5.44 7.40
C SER A 277 8.03 -5.24 8.19
N TYR A 278 7.34 -4.10 8.03
CA TYR A 278 6.12 -3.83 8.80
C TYR A 278 5.02 -4.85 8.50
N PHE A 279 4.62 -5.00 7.24
CA PHE A 279 3.50 -5.89 6.88
C PHE A 279 3.84 -7.36 7.18
N GLN A 280 5.09 -7.75 6.92
CA GLN A 280 5.63 -9.08 7.20
C GLN A 280 5.57 -9.38 8.70
N THR A 281 6.03 -8.44 9.52
CA THR A 281 6.04 -8.61 10.98
C THR A 281 4.61 -8.59 11.54
N VAL A 282 3.72 -7.71 11.07
CA VAL A 282 2.31 -7.68 11.52
C VAL A 282 1.61 -8.99 11.18
N ILE A 283 1.72 -9.47 9.93
CA ILE A 283 0.98 -10.66 9.48
C ILE A 283 1.47 -11.92 10.21
N CYS A 284 2.78 -12.06 10.40
CA CYS A 284 3.38 -13.25 10.99
C CYS A 284 3.25 -13.33 12.52
N ASN A 285 3.15 -12.18 13.21
CA ASN A 285 2.88 -12.16 14.64
C ASN A 285 1.37 -12.14 14.96
N SER A 286 0.50 -12.05 13.96
CA SER A 286 -0.95 -12.11 14.16
C SER A 286 -1.46 -13.54 14.13
N SER A 287 -2.04 -14.00 15.24
CA SER A 287 -2.67 -15.33 15.35
C SER A 287 -3.76 -15.56 14.31
N LYS A 288 -4.44 -14.49 13.87
CA LYS A 288 -5.52 -14.52 12.88
C LYS A 288 -5.01 -14.64 11.44
N PHE A 289 -3.88 -14.02 11.11
CA PHE A 289 -3.42 -13.87 9.72
C PHE A 289 -2.14 -14.65 9.38
N ARG A 290 -1.41 -15.18 10.37
CA ARG A 290 -0.14 -15.89 10.13
C ARG A 290 -0.22 -17.11 9.20
N ASN A 291 -1.42 -17.63 8.93
CA ASN A 291 -1.67 -18.78 8.04
C ASN A 291 -2.29 -18.37 6.69
N THR A 292 -2.47 -17.07 6.46
CA THR A 292 -3.06 -16.52 5.22
C THR A 292 -2.00 -15.88 4.33
N THR A 293 -0.73 -16.19 4.55
CA THR A 293 0.39 -15.72 3.72
C THR A 293 0.68 -16.70 2.60
N VAL A 294 1.03 -16.14 1.45
CA VAL A 294 1.68 -16.80 0.32
C VAL A 294 3.03 -16.11 0.15
N ASN A 295 4.12 -16.87 0.24
CA ASN A 295 5.47 -16.30 0.24
C ASN A 295 5.91 -15.94 -1.20
N GLY A 296 5.60 -14.71 -1.59
CA GLY A 296 5.92 -14.15 -2.90
C GLY A 296 5.10 -12.90 -3.15
N ASP A 297 5.62 -11.97 -3.95
CA ASP A 297 4.98 -10.66 -4.20
C ASP A 297 4.43 -10.50 -5.63
N LEU A 298 4.58 -11.53 -6.46
CA LEU A 298 4.21 -11.58 -7.88
C LEU A 298 4.90 -10.49 -8.74
N ARG A 299 6.10 -10.06 -8.36
CA ARG A 299 6.87 -9.05 -9.11
C ARG A 299 8.18 -9.60 -9.62
N TYR A 300 8.49 -9.29 -10.88
CA TYR A 300 9.78 -9.54 -11.49
C TYR A 300 10.68 -8.32 -11.32
N PHE A 301 11.89 -8.54 -10.83
CA PHE A 301 12.96 -7.54 -10.80
C PHE A 301 14.30 -8.25 -10.77
N VAL A 302 15.33 -7.57 -11.26
CA VAL A 302 16.70 -8.07 -11.28
C VAL A 302 17.54 -7.19 -10.38
N TRP A 303 18.39 -7.79 -9.55
CA TRP A 303 19.35 -7.07 -8.72
C TRP A 303 20.72 -7.04 -9.40
N ASP A 304 21.49 -5.99 -9.14
CA ASP A 304 22.94 -6.03 -9.33
C ASP A 304 23.59 -7.10 -8.45
N ASP A 305 24.80 -7.53 -8.81
CA ASP A 305 25.65 -8.38 -7.96
C ASP A 305 26.95 -7.62 -7.62
N PRO A 306 27.12 -7.11 -6.39
CA PRO A 306 26.19 -7.19 -5.25
C PRO A 306 24.96 -6.26 -5.39
N PRO A 307 23.85 -6.53 -4.69
CA PRO A 307 22.63 -5.73 -4.80
C PRO A 307 22.83 -4.26 -4.40
N GLY A 308 22.40 -3.35 -5.28
CA GLY A 308 22.30 -1.92 -4.98
C GLY A 308 21.08 -1.52 -4.14
N LEU A 309 20.87 -0.21 -3.97
CA LEU A 309 19.72 0.34 -3.24
C LEU A 309 18.39 0.13 -3.97
N GLU A 310 18.43 0.03 -5.30
CA GLU A 310 17.28 -0.23 -6.14
C GLU A 310 17.58 -1.36 -7.12
N PRO A 311 16.56 -2.12 -7.56
CA PRO A 311 16.74 -3.07 -8.66
C PRO A 311 17.21 -2.39 -9.94
N LEU A 312 17.83 -3.19 -10.80
CA LEU A 312 18.27 -2.80 -12.13
C LEU A 312 17.12 -2.21 -12.96
N VAL A 313 17.49 -1.27 -13.84
CA VAL A 313 16.58 -0.74 -14.85
C VAL A 313 16.43 -1.80 -15.95
N LEU A 314 15.20 -2.28 -16.14
CA LEU A 314 14.87 -3.27 -17.14
C LEU A 314 14.75 -2.62 -18.53
N ASP A 315 15.31 -3.32 -19.51
CA ASP A 315 15.29 -2.96 -20.92
C ASP A 315 14.87 -4.17 -21.80
N GLU A 316 14.99 -4.05 -23.12
CA GLU A 316 14.57 -5.12 -24.03
C GLU A 316 15.36 -6.42 -23.90
N SER A 317 16.59 -6.38 -23.36
CA SER A 317 17.40 -7.59 -23.17
C SER A 317 16.80 -8.52 -22.10
N HIS A 318 16.04 -7.96 -21.17
CA HIS A 318 15.37 -8.69 -20.08
C HIS A 318 13.95 -9.16 -20.47
N PHE A 319 13.49 -8.90 -21.70
CA PHE A 319 12.10 -9.10 -22.08
C PHE A 319 11.64 -10.56 -22.01
N ASP A 320 12.46 -11.49 -22.51
CA ASP A 320 12.09 -12.90 -22.53
C ASP A 320 12.02 -13.49 -21.11
N ASP A 321 12.93 -13.08 -20.23
CA ASP A 321 12.93 -13.48 -18.82
C ASP A 321 11.70 -12.92 -18.08
N MET A 322 11.33 -11.66 -18.35
CA MET A 322 10.08 -11.07 -17.84
C MET A 322 8.86 -11.92 -18.24
N VAL A 323 8.74 -12.26 -19.52
CA VAL A 323 7.62 -13.08 -20.04
C VAL A 323 7.59 -14.48 -19.40
N ASN A 324 8.76 -15.08 -19.17
CA ASN A 324 8.88 -16.42 -18.60
C ASN A 324 8.74 -16.48 -17.08
N SER A 325 8.84 -15.35 -16.37
CA SER A 325 8.82 -15.27 -14.91
C SER A 325 7.49 -15.66 -14.25
N SER A 326 6.39 -15.69 -15.01
CA SER A 326 5.01 -15.85 -14.49
C SER A 326 4.60 -14.79 -13.44
N ALA A 327 5.34 -13.69 -13.31
CA ALA A 327 5.00 -12.57 -12.46
C ALA A 327 3.85 -11.73 -13.04
N ALA A 328 3.10 -11.04 -12.17
CA ALA A 328 2.02 -10.15 -12.57
C ALA A 328 2.52 -8.74 -12.95
N PHE A 329 3.64 -8.31 -12.36
CA PHE A 329 4.26 -7.01 -12.59
C PHE A 329 5.77 -7.12 -12.71
N ALA A 330 6.42 -6.10 -13.24
CA ALA A 330 7.88 -5.97 -13.30
C ALA A 330 8.36 -4.58 -12.90
N ARG A 331 9.63 -4.48 -12.51
CA ARG A 331 10.34 -3.22 -12.21
C ARG A 331 11.87 -3.42 -12.23
N ARG A 332 12.69 -2.37 -12.38
CA ARG A 332 12.31 -0.95 -12.52
C ARG A 332 12.33 -0.51 -13.97
N PHE A 333 11.35 0.28 -14.38
CA PHE A 333 11.36 0.97 -15.66
C PHE A 333 11.61 2.46 -15.51
N VAL A 334 12.31 3.03 -16.48
CA VAL A 334 12.44 4.49 -16.67
C VAL A 334 11.42 4.98 -17.68
N ASP A 335 11.24 6.30 -17.74
CA ASP A 335 10.26 6.89 -18.65
C ASP A 335 10.55 6.59 -20.12
N ASP A 336 9.47 6.39 -20.88
CA ASP A 336 9.48 6.15 -22.32
C ASP A 336 10.46 5.07 -22.85
N SER A 337 10.87 4.14 -21.99
CA SER A 337 11.74 3.03 -22.38
C SER A 337 11.12 2.21 -23.54
N PRO A 338 11.89 1.85 -24.57
CA PRO A 338 11.42 1.01 -25.68
C PRO A 338 10.74 -0.29 -25.23
N VAL A 339 11.23 -0.88 -24.12
CA VAL A 339 10.66 -2.11 -23.56
C VAL A 339 9.22 -1.92 -23.09
N LEU A 340 8.84 -0.74 -22.59
CA LEU A 340 7.44 -0.47 -22.19
C LEU A 340 6.50 -0.52 -23.40
N LYS A 341 6.94 0.02 -24.55
CA LYS A 341 6.17 -0.06 -25.81
C LYS A 341 6.07 -1.50 -26.31
N LYS A 342 7.13 -2.30 -26.11
CA LYS A 342 7.14 -3.73 -26.42
C LYS A 342 6.17 -4.50 -25.53
N ILE A 343 6.15 -4.25 -24.22
CA ILE A 343 5.19 -4.82 -23.26
C ILE A 343 3.75 -4.44 -23.64
N ASP A 344 3.49 -3.15 -23.91
CA ASP A 344 2.19 -2.67 -24.34
C ASP A 344 1.67 -3.45 -25.56
N LYS A 345 2.54 -3.63 -26.57
CA LYS A 345 2.18 -4.27 -27.84
C LYS A 345 2.03 -5.79 -27.71
N GLU A 346 3.00 -6.46 -27.10
CA GLU A 346 3.15 -7.92 -27.16
C GLU A 346 2.47 -8.64 -26.00
N ILE A 347 2.43 -8.02 -24.81
CA ILE A 347 1.85 -8.62 -23.60
C ILE A 347 0.45 -8.07 -23.36
N LEU A 348 0.29 -6.75 -23.35
CA LEU A 348 -0.97 -6.12 -22.96
C LEU A 348 -1.95 -5.98 -24.15
N ASN A 349 -1.48 -6.23 -25.38
CA ASN A 349 -2.23 -6.06 -26.62
C ASN A 349 -2.88 -4.66 -26.73
N ARG A 350 -2.14 -3.63 -26.32
CA ARG A 350 -2.53 -2.21 -26.35
C ARG A 350 -1.83 -1.52 -27.50
N SER A 351 -2.57 -0.72 -28.27
CA SER A 351 -1.97 0.29 -29.15
C SER A 351 -1.71 1.57 -28.36
N SER A 352 -0.85 2.46 -28.88
CA SER A 352 -0.61 3.78 -28.28
C SER A 352 -1.86 4.66 -28.21
N ALA A 353 -2.92 4.30 -28.94
CA ALA A 353 -4.23 4.92 -28.85
C ALA A 353 -4.96 4.40 -27.60
N VAL A 354 -5.23 5.34 -26.70
CA VAL A 354 -5.93 5.19 -25.43
C VAL A 354 -7.24 4.42 -25.62
N CYS A 355 -7.21 3.11 -25.35
CA CYS A 355 -8.18 2.34 -24.55
C CYS A 355 -8.01 0.84 -24.81
N ALA A 356 -7.86 0.08 -23.72
CA ALA A 356 -8.13 -1.35 -23.72
C ALA A 356 -9.63 -1.56 -23.94
N SER A 357 -10.06 -1.59 -25.20
CA SER A 357 -11.38 -2.05 -25.58
C SER A 357 -11.40 -3.57 -25.51
N PHE A 358 -12.31 -4.12 -24.69
CA PHE A 358 -12.65 -5.54 -24.57
C PHE A 358 -13.31 -6.14 -25.83
N SER A 359 -13.21 -5.46 -26.97
CA SER A 359 -13.72 -5.94 -28.24
C SER A 359 -12.61 -5.96 -29.28
N ARG A 360 -12.34 -7.17 -29.81
CA ARG A 360 -11.43 -7.47 -30.92
C ARG A 360 -11.92 -6.84 -32.25
N ARG A 361 -12.20 -5.54 -32.30
CA ARG A 361 -12.46 -4.83 -33.56
C ARG A 361 -11.27 -3.94 -33.89
N ARG A 362 -10.59 -4.31 -34.99
CA ARG A 362 -9.46 -3.57 -35.57
C ARG A 362 -9.94 -2.18 -36.01
N GLY A 363 -9.26 -1.15 -35.49
CA GLY A 363 -9.44 0.25 -35.86
C GLY A 363 -10.57 0.91 -35.09
N MET A 364 -10.26 1.73 -34.07
CA MET A 364 -11.25 2.65 -33.50
C MET A 364 -10.60 3.80 -32.72
N ASP A 365 -11.26 4.95 -32.89
CA ASP A 365 -10.99 6.29 -32.39
C ASP A 365 -11.09 6.41 -30.85
N VAL A 366 -10.46 7.46 -30.29
CA VAL A 366 -10.31 7.78 -28.86
C VAL A 366 -11.69 7.92 -28.16
N ASP A 367 -12.76 8.22 -28.91
CA ASP A 367 -14.13 8.34 -28.40
C ASP A 367 -14.88 7.00 -28.21
N SER A 368 -14.30 5.87 -28.63
CA SER A 368 -14.93 4.54 -28.56
C SER A 368 -14.87 3.87 -27.18
N CYS A 369 -14.15 4.45 -26.21
CA CYS A 369 -14.01 3.92 -24.83
C CYS A 369 -15.31 3.87 -24.00
N SER A 370 -16.42 4.31 -24.58
CA SER A 370 -17.69 4.54 -23.90
C SER A 370 -18.60 3.30 -23.87
N LYS A 371 -18.28 2.25 -24.63
CA LYS A 371 -19.08 1.01 -24.72
C LYS A 371 -18.41 -0.12 -23.95
N TRP A 372 -18.51 -0.07 -22.63
CA TRP A 372 -18.10 -1.19 -21.79
C TRP A 372 -19.07 -2.36 -21.99
N GLY A 373 -18.54 -3.55 -22.24
CA GLY A 373 -19.29 -4.79 -22.08
C GLY A 373 -19.62 -5.07 -20.61
N ASP A 374 -20.20 -6.25 -20.34
CA ASP A 374 -20.38 -6.70 -18.96
C ASP A 374 -19.00 -6.84 -18.29
N VAL A 375 -18.78 -6.04 -17.24
CA VAL A 375 -17.54 -6.00 -16.48
C VAL A 375 -17.25 -7.29 -15.71
N ASN A 376 -18.22 -8.21 -15.61
CA ASN A 376 -18.05 -9.51 -15.00
C ASN A 376 -17.55 -10.58 -15.99
N VAL A 377 -17.56 -10.30 -17.30
CA VAL A 377 -17.12 -11.24 -18.33
C VAL A 377 -15.64 -10.97 -18.63
N LEU A 378 -14.77 -11.81 -18.07
CA LEU A 378 -13.32 -11.74 -18.30
C LEU A 378 -12.93 -12.44 -19.60
N GLN A 379 -11.91 -11.93 -20.28
CA GLN A 379 -11.30 -12.52 -21.47
C GLN A 379 -9.84 -12.90 -21.20
N PRO A 380 -9.57 -13.96 -20.42
CA PRO A 380 -8.20 -14.39 -20.14
C PRO A 380 -7.48 -14.86 -21.41
N ALA A 381 -6.21 -14.52 -21.49
CA ALA A 381 -5.26 -15.01 -22.45
C ALA A 381 -4.40 -16.13 -21.83
N ARG A 382 -3.42 -16.62 -22.60
CA ARG A 382 -2.46 -17.65 -22.14
C ARG A 382 -1.70 -17.22 -20.87
N ALA A 383 -1.39 -15.93 -20.74
CA ALA A 383 -0.72 -15.37 -19.58
C ALA A 383 -1.55 -15.52 -18.29
N GLY A 384 -2.88 -15.32 -18.36
CA GLY A 384 -3.78 -15.54 -17.22
C GLY A 384 -3.81 -16.99 -16.76
N GLU A 385 -3.78 -17.95 -17.67
CA GLU A 385 -3.68 -19.38 -17.32
C GLU A 385 -2.34 -19.74 -16.67
N GLN A 386 -1.23 -19.18 -17.18
CA GLN A 386 0.10 -19.37 -16.60
C GLN A 386 0.17 -18.79 -15.19
N LEU A 387 -0.28 -17.54 -15.01
CA LEU A 387 -0.32 -16.89 -13.70
C LEU A 387 -1.21 -17.65 -12.72
N ARG A 388 -2.37 -18.15 -13.15
CA ARG A 388 -3.27 -18.95 -12.31
C ARG A 388 -2.59 -20.22 -11.80
N ARG A 389 -1.87 -20.94 -12.68
CA ARG A 389 -1.12 -22.15 -12.29
C ARG A 389 -0.01 -21.82 -11.30
N PHE A 390 0.79 -20.80 -11.61
CA PHE A 390 1.86 -20.35 -10.75
C PHE A 390 1.36 -19.96 -9.35
N ILE A 391 0.28 -19.17 -9.26
CA ILE A 391 -0.35 -18.82 -7.98
C ILE A 391 -0.81 -20.08 -7.23
N SER A 392 -1.41 -21.04 -7.94
CA SER A 392 -1.84 -22.30 -7.32
C SER A 392 -0.69 -23.14 -6.77
N GLU A 393 0.50 -23.06 -7.35
CA GLU A 393 1.70 -23.76 -6.89
C GLU A 393 2.25 -23.08 -5.63
N ILE A 394 2.50 -21.77 -5.67
CA ILE A 394 3.07 -21.04 -4.53
C ILE A 394 2.11 -20.96 -3.33
N SER A 395 0.79 -21.05 -3.58
CA SER A 395 -0.23 -21.04 -2.52
C SER A 395 -0.33 -22.35 -1.73
N GLN A 396 0.43 -23.39 -2.11
CA GLN A 396 0.51 -24.65 -1.36
C GLN A 396 1.35 -24.49 -0.08
N THR A 397 2.38 -23.65 -0.15
CA THR A 397 3.26 -23.35 0.99
C THR A 397 2.74 -22.10 1.67
N ARG A 398 1.91 -22.29 2.69
CA ARG A 398 1.29 -21.18 3.44
C ARG A 398 1.92 -21.00 4.80
N GLY A 399 1.78 -19.78 5.28
CA GLY A 399 2.10 -19.41 6.64
C GLY A 399 3.53 -18.92 6.80
N CYS A 400 3.78 -18.34 7.97
CA CYS A 400 5.08 -17.75 8.27
C CYS A 400 6.06 -18.80 8.78
N SER A 401 7.20 -18.92 8.10
CA SER A 401 8.34 -19.76 8.49
C SER A 401 9.46 -18.96 9.17
#